data_AF-A0A0G1H3Q6-F1
#
_entry.id   AF-A0A0G1H3Q6-F1
#
_cell.length_a   1.000
_cell.length_b   1.000
_cell.length_c   1.000
_cell.angle_alpha   90.00
_cell.angle_beta   90.00
_cell.angle_gamma   90.00
#
_symmetry.space_group_name_H-M   'P 1'
#
loop_
_entity.id
_entity.type
_entity.pdbx_description
1 polymer ?
#
loop_
_entity_poly.entity_id
_entity_poly.type
_entity_poly.pdbx_seq_one_letter_code
_entity_poly.pdbx_strand_id
1 'polypeptide(L)'
;MPTSSKIVLIRQLVEAARNNLDTATQLLKDAGAPETETKSAVKPVGGSVQRTEGGAVIIEGVFDGQNMVGPDGKLYSVPANYASKSKLVEGDLLKLTISPDGSFIYKQIGPVERERIVGVLARDEQTDEFRVLAKGQFFRILLASVTYFKAGVGDEVVVLVPKGTPSSWAAVENVIRKEGAEASEAGVIEGVNNEVVATTAEAFEAPAPRPRGRPRKNPVISEVSPAAEVNASASPPANTLEI
;
A
#
# COMPACT_ATOMS: atom_id res chain seq x y z
N MET A 1 2.67 -26.52 34.57
CA MET A 1 1.86 -25.62 33.71
C MET A 1 1.52 -24.33 34.47
N PRO A 2 2.34 -23.27 34.41
CA PRO A 2 2.12 -22.02 35.16
C PRO A 2 1.32 -20.93 34.39
N THR A 3 0.79 -21.24 33.21
CA THR A 3 0.14 -20.25 32.31
C THR A 3 -1.17 -19.67 32.86
N SER A 4 -1.89 -20.43 33.69
CA SER A 4 -3.18 -20.01 34.26
C SER A 4 -3.04 -18.78 35.17
N SER A 5 -2.00 -18.72 36.00
CA SER A 5 -1.77 -17.59 36.92
C SER A 5 -1.48 -16.28 36.17
N LYS A 6 -0.74 -16.33 35.06
CA LYS A 6 -0.47 -15.15 34.23
C LYS A 6 -1.74 -14.62 33.57
N ILE A 7 -2.62 -15.49 33.10
CA ILE A 7 -3.90 -15.09 32.50
C ILE A 7 -4.81 -14.44 33.54
N VAL A 8 -4.84 -14.97 34.77
CA VAL A 8 -5.60 -14.36 35.87
C VAL A 8 -5.05 -12.98 36.22
N LEU A 9 -3.72 -12.83 36.31
CA LEU A 9 -3.08 -11.54 36.55
C LEU A 9 -3.38 -10.52 35.44
N ILE A 10 -3.33 -10.94 34.17
CA ILE A 10 -3.67 -10.07 33.03
C ILE A 10 -5.14 -9.62 33.10
N ARG A 11 -6.07 -10.54 33.41
CA ARG A 11 -7.49 -10.19 33.58
C ARG A 11 -7.70 -9.18 34.70
N GLN A 12 -7.03 -9.39 35.84
CA GLN A 12 -7.09 -8.47 36.97
C GLN A 12 -6.52 -7.08 36.62
N LEU A 13 -5.43 -7.02 35.86
CA LEU A 13 -4.85 -5.74 35.40
C LEU A 13 -5.78 -5.02 34.42
N VAL A 14 -6.43 -5.73 33.50
CA VAL A 14 -7.40 -5.15 32.56
C VAL A 14 -8.62 -4.62 33.31
N GLU A 15 -9.12 -5.36 34.29
CA GLU A 15 -10.27 -4.95 35.11
C GLU A 15 -9.95 -3.72 35.96
N ALA A 16 -8.76 -3.67 36.56
CA ALA A 16 -8.28 -2.50 37.28
C ALA A 16 -8.14 -1.26 36.37
N ALA A 17 -7.60 -1.43 35.15
CA ALA A 17 -7.50 -0.34 34.19
C ALA A 17 -8.88 0.19 33.77
N ARG A 18 -9.86 -0.70 33.57
CA ARG A 18 -11.24 -0.33 33.23
C ARG A 18 -11.89 0.48 34.35
N ASN A 19 -11.78 0.00 35.59
CA ASN A 19 -12.32 0.72 36.76
C ASN A 19 -11.68 2.10 36.93
N ASN A 20 -10.38 2.23 36.65
CA ASN A 20 -9.69 3.53 36.70
C ASN A 20 -10.21 4.49 35.63
N LEU A 21 -10.50 4.00 34.41
CA LEU A 21 -11.09 4.82 33.34
C LEU A 21 -12.53 5.25 33.67
N ASP A 22 -13.32 4.36 34.25
CA ASP A 22 -14.69 4.68 34.70
C ASP A 22 -14.67 5.73 35.83
N THR A 23 -13.71 5.62 36.74
CA THR A 23 -13.50 6.63 37.80
C THR A 23 -13.07 7.97 37.20
N ALA A 24 -12.12 7.96 36.26
CA ALA A 24 -11.67 9.19 35.61
C ALA A 24 -12.80 9.87 34.82
N THR A 25 -13.64 9.10 34.12
CA THR A 25 -14.81 9.65 33.41
C THR A 25 -15.87 10.19 34.37
N GLN A 26 -16.09 9.56 35.52
CA GLN A 26 -16.98 10.09 36.55
C GLN A 26 -16.45 11.38 37.15
N LEU A 27 -15.15 11.45 37.47
CA LEU A 27 -14.51 12.66 37.96
C LEU A 27 -14.58 13.82 36.96
N LEU A 28 -14.48 13.53 35.65
CA LEU A 28 -14.65 14.54 34.61
C LEU A 28 -16.08 15.10 34.56
N LYS A 29 -17.09 14.25 34.77
CA LYS A 29 -18.50 14.68 34.87
C LYS A 29 -18.74 15.53 36.12
N ASP A 30 -18.21 15.09 37.26
CA ASP A 30 -18.37 15.78 38.54
C ASP A 30 -17.61 17.11 38.60
N ALA A 31 -16.49 17.23 37.87
CA ALA A 31 -15.74 18.46 37.72
C ALA A 31 -16.46 19.52 36.86
N GLY A 32 -17.69 19.25 36.38
CA GLY A 32 -18.49 20.20 35.63
C GLY A 32 -17.89 20.56 34.27
N ALA A 33 -17.04 19.69 33.71
CA ALA A 33 -16.60 19.84 32.33
C ALA A 33 -17.86 19.79 31.46
N PRO A 34 -18.21 20.87 30.73
CA PRO A 34 -19.31 20.79 29.79
C PRO A 34 -19.01 19.63 28.84
N GLU A 35 -20.02 18.81 28.55
CA GLU A 35 -20.06 18.01 27.32
C GLU A 35 -20.10 18.99 26.15
N THR A 36 -19.00 19.69 25.98
CA THR A 36 -18.68 20.32 24.73
C THR A 36 -18.56 19.12 23.82
N GLU A 37 -19.47 19.05 22.84
CA GLU A 37 -19.17 18.37 21.59
C GLU A 37 -17.91 19.02 21.01
N THR A 38 -16.74 18.69 21.58
CA THR A 38 -15.44 19.02 21.03
C THR A 38 -15.27 18.09 19.84
N LYS A 39 -15.93 18.47 18.75
CA LYS A 39 -15.39 18.32 17.40
C LYS A 39 -14.07 19.10 17.32
N SER A 40 -13.05 18.67 18.07
CA SER A 40 -11.62 18.91 17.87
C SER A 40 -10.81 18.64 19.14
N ALA A 41 -9.71 17.93 18.95
CA ALA A 41 -8.52 17.91 19.80
C ALA A 41 -8.49 16.99 21.04
N VAL A 42 -9.06 15.81 20.93
CA VAL A 42 -8.29 14.60 21.28
C VAL A 42 -8.16 13.84 19.99
N LYS A 43 -7.00 13.93 19.31
CA LYS A 43 -6.71 13.01 18.21
C LYS A 43 -6.61 11.62 18.84
N PRO A 44 -7.56 10.69 18.63
CA PRO A 44 -7.19 9.29 18.78
C PRO A 44 -5.99 9.07 17.86
N VAL A 45 -4.96 8.38 18.35
CA VAL A 45 -3.84 7.90 17.54
C VAL A 45 -4.35 6.73 16.66
N GLY A 46 -5.40 6.99 15.89
CA GLY A 46 -6.20 5.98 15.21
C GLY A 46 -7.25 6.64 14.34
N GLY A 47 -6.89 6.82 13.07
CA GLY A 47 -7.68 7.08 11.86
C GLY A 47 -9.06 7.76 11.93
N SER A 48 -9.32 8.69 11.01
CA SER A 48 -10.66 9.20 10.71
C SER A 48 -11.20 8.65 9.39
N VAL A 49 -12.51 8.43 9.31
CA VAL A 49 -13.23 8.18 8.05
C VAL A 49 -14.12 9.39 7.76
N GLN A 50 -13.92 10.03 6.61
CA GLN A 50 -14.65 11.23 6.20
C GLN A 50 -15.22 11.02 4.79
N ARG A 51 -16.45 11.46 4.55
CA ARG A 51 -17.04 11.52 3.21
C ARG A 51 -17.09 12.98 2.77
N THR A 52 -16.58 13.27 1.58
CA THR A 52 -16.66 14.62 1.00
C THR A 52 -17.98 14.80 0.24
N GLU A 53 -18.41 16.05 0.07
CA GLU A 53 -19.60 16.41 -0.70
C GLU A 53 -19.54 15.92 -2.16
N GLY A 54 -18.33 15.71 -2.69
CA GLY A 54 -18.09 15.13 -4.02
C GLY A 54 -18.12 13.60 -4.08
N GLY A 55 -18.55 12.91 -3.01
CA GLY A 55 -18.69 11.45 -2.97
C GLY A 55 -17.37 10.69 -2.75
N ALA A 56 -16.24 11.39 -2.54
CA ALA A 56 -14.98 10.73 -2.21
C ALA A 56 -14.94 10.33 -0.73
N VAL A 57 -14.36 9.16 -0.44
CA VAL A 57 -14.18 8.68 0.93
C VAL A 57 -12.72 8.79 1.31
N ILE A 58 -12.45 9.51 2.38
CA ILE A 58 -11.12 9.71 2.94
C ILE A 58 -11.00 8.84 4.19
N ILE A 59 -9.95 8.03 4.24
CA ILE A 59 -9.66 7.11 5.34
C ILE A 59 -8.22 7.33 5.75
N GLU A 60 -7.99 7.62 7.02
CA GLU A 60 -6.66 7.68 7.60
C GLU A 60 -6.37 6.37 8.33
N GLY A 61 -5.19 5.80 8.15
CA GLY A 61 -4.82 4.52 8.74
C GLY A 61 -3.31 4.40 8.96
N VAL A 62 -2.91 3.27 9.55
CA VAL A 62 -1.51 2.97 9.89
C VAL A 62 -0.98 1.88 8.97
N PHE A 63 0.22 2.06 8.43
CA PHE A 63 0.86 1.07 7.58
C PHE A 63 1.42 -0.10 8.41
N ASP A 64 1.11 -1.34 8.03
CA ASP A 64 1.56 -2.57 8.73
C ASP A 64 2.78 -3.24 8.06
N GLY A 65 3.32 -2.62 7.00
CA GLY A 65 4.39 -3.18 6.17
C GLY A 65 3.96 -3.63 4.77
N GLN A 66 2.67 -3.95 4.58
CA GLN A 66 2.12 -4.31 3.26
C GLN A 66 0.75 -3.65 2.97
N ASN A 67 -0.04 -3.42 4.01
CA ASN A 67 -1.38 -2.86 3.97
C ASN A 67 -1.47 -1.64 4.89
N MET A 68 -2.53 -0.86 4.70
CA MET A 68 -2.95 0.19 5.61
C MET A 68 -4.11 -0.35 6.46
N VAL A 69 -3.97 -0.29 7.77
CA VAL A 69 -5.02 -0.62 8.73
C VAL A 69 -5.85 0.63 9.00
N GLY A 70 -7.11 0.61 8.60
CA GLY A 70 -8.08 1.67 8.90
C GLY A 70 -8.50 1.68 10.37
N PRO A 71 -9.20 2.73 10.83
CA PRO A 71 -9.67 2.84 12.21
C PRO A 71 -10.75 1.82 12.57
N ASP A 72 -11.41 1.27 11.55
CA ASP A 72 -12.38 0.17 11.65
C ASP A 72 -11.71 -1.22 11.62
N GLY A 73 -10.38 -1.28 11.61
CA GLY A 73 -9.62 -2.53 11.51
C GLY A 73 -9.61 -3.14 10.11
N LYS A 74 -10.19 -2.48 9.10
CA LYS A 74 -10.12 -2.96 7.72
C LYS A 74 -8.72 -2.79 7.15
N LEU A 75 -8.26 -3.81 6.44
CA LEU A 75 -6.99 -3.80 5.75
C LEU A 75 -7.18 -3.32 4.31
N TYR A 76 -6.45 -2.28 3.94
CA TYR A 76 -6.42 -1.71 2.60
C TYR A 76 -5.06 -2.02 1.97
N SER A 77 -5.04 -2.81 0.89
CA SER A 77 -3.78 -3.21 0.27
C SER A 77 -3.07 -2.01 -0.36
N VAL A 78 -1.82 -1.78 0.04
CA VAL A 78 -0.99 -0.68 -0.46
C VAL A 78 -0.15 -1.20 -1.63
N PRO A 79 -0.14 -0.51 -2.79
CA PRO A 79 0.70 -0.92 -3.91
C PRO A 79 2.18 -0.96 -3.52
N ALA A 80 2.83 -2.12 -3.76
CA ALA A 80 4.23 -2.34 -3.38
C ALA A 80 5.20 -1.30 -3.94
N ASN A 81 4.94 -0.79 -5.15
CA ASN A 81 5.74 0.27 -5.78
C ASN A 81 5.62 1.62 -5.06
N TYR A 82 4.45 1.94 -4.53
CA TYR A 82 4.26 3.18 -3.77
C TYR A 82 4.97 3.06 -2.42
N ALA A 83 4.85 1.91 -1.76
CA ALA A 83 5.51 1.62 -0.50
C ALA A 83 7.04 1.63 -0.62
N SER A 84 7.61 1.05 -1.68
CA SER A 84 9.06 1.06 -1.91
C SER A 84 9.61 2.46 -2.25
N LYS A 85 8.96 3.19 -3.15
CA LYS A 85 9.40 4.54 -3.56
C LYS A 85 9.32 5.55 -2.41
N SER A 86 8.25 5.49 -1.62
CA SER A 86 8.04 6.39 -0.49
C SER A 86 8.80 5.95 0.77
N LYS A 87 9.48 4.79 0.72
CA LYS A 87 10.20 4.17 1.85
C LYS A 87 9.32 4.09 3.10
N LEU A 88 8.11 3.55 2.93
CA LEU A 88 7.12 3.44 4.01
C LEU A 88 7.60 2.43 5.05
N VAL A 89 7.54 2.84 6.32
CA VAL A 89 7.93 2.02 7.47
C VAL A 89 6.67 1.63 8.25
N GLU A 90 6.66 0.44 8.83
CA GLU A 90 5.58 -0.01 9.71
C GLU A 90 5.33 1.04 10.81
N GLY A 91 4.07 1.46 10.97
CA GLY A 91 3.68 2.55 11.85
C GLY A 91 3.46 3.90 11.16
N ASP A 92 3.83 4.05 9.88
CA ASP A 92 3.57 5.29 9.13
C ASP A 92 2.07 5.55 8.97
N LEU A 93 1.66 6.81 9.18
CA LEU A 93 0.29 7.24 8.95
C LEU A 93 0.08 7.54 7.47
N LEU A 94 -0.93 6.88 6.91
CA LEU A 94 -1.35 7.01 5.52
C LEU A 94 -2.77 7.59 5.46
N LYS A 95 -3.02 8.34 4.41
CA LYS A 95 -4.34 8.80 3.98
C LYS A 95 -4.69 8.10 2.67
N LEU A 96 -5.70 7.26 2.71
CA LEU A 96 -6.37 6.70 1.54
C LEU A 96 -7.51 7.62 1.13
N THR A 97 -7.53 8.04 -0.12
CA THR A 97 -8.68 8.68 -0.76
C THR A 97 -9.25 7.71 -1.78
N ILE A 98 -10.49 7.31 -1.58
CA ILE A 98 -11.29 6.54 -2.52
C ILE A 98 -12.10 7.55 -3.32
N SER A 99 -11.70 7.72 -4.58
CA SER A 99 -12.40 8.60 -5.51
C SER A 99 -13.77 8.00 -5.89
N PRO A 100 -14.73 8.81 -6.40
CA PRO A 100 -16.04 8.32 -6.81
C PRO A 100 -15.99 7.29 -7.95
N ASP A 101 -14.90 7.29 -8.73
CA ASP A 101 -14.61 6.31 -9.78
C ASP A 101 -14.07 4.97 -9.22
N GLY A 102 -13.88 4.87 -7.90
CA GLY A 102 -13.33 3.70 -7.22
C GLY A 102 -11.80 3.63 -7.18
N SER A 103 -11.09 4.65 -7.68
CA SER A 103 -9.63 4.68 -7.61
C SER A 103 -9.12 4.93 -6.18
N PHE A 104 -8.05 4.22 -5.81
CA PHE A 104 -7.41 4.34 -4.50
C PHE A 104 -6.15 5.19 -4.61
N ILE A 105 -6.13 6.31 -3.90
CA ILE A 105 -4.99 7.23 -3.84
C ILE A 105 -4.45 7.21 -2.42
N TYR A 106 -3.23 6.71 -2.25
CA TYR A 106 -2.52 6.71 -0.98
C TYR A 106 -1.58 7.91 -0.89
N LYS A 107 -1.57 8.58 0.26
CA LYS A 107 -0.62 9.64 0.59
C LYS A 107 -0.08 9.44 2.00
N GLN A 108 1.22 9.54 2.17
CA GLN A 108 1.82 9.56 3.51
C GLN A 108 1.53 10.92 4.16
N ILE A 109 1.00 10.88 5.39
CA ILE A 109 0.61 12.08 6.15
C ILE A 109 1.37 12.23 7.46
N GLY A 110 1.99 11.16 7.96
CA GLY A 110 2.79 11.21 9.19
C GLY A 110 3.84 10.11 9.20
N PRO A 111 5.10 10.40 8.83
CA PRO A 111 6.17 9.44 8.98
C PRO A 111 6.45 9.19 10.46
N VAL A 112 6.69 7.94 10.84
CA VAL A 112 7.08 7.57 12.20
C VAL A 112 8.57 7.88 12.45
N GLU A 113 8.95 8.09 13.70
CA GLU A 113 10.36 8.11 14.08
C GLU A 113 11.01 6.78 13.68
N ARG A 114 12.11 6.87 12.92
CA ARG A 114 12.77 5.70 12.35
C ARG A 114 14.28 5.77 12.55
N GLU A 115 14.84 4.59 12.70
CA GLU A 115 16.26 4.34 12.86
C GLU A 115 16.82 3.76 11.55
N ARG A 116 18.04 4.18 11.20
CA ARG A 116 18.80 3.60 10.10
C ARG A 116 19.68 2.50 10.64
N ILE A 117 19.56 1.30 10.07
CA ILE A 117 20.42 0.17 10.40
C ILE A 117 21.00 -0.43 9.13
N VAL A 118 22.23 -0.92 9.25
CA VAL A 118 22.89 -1.68 8.18
C VAL A 118 22.65 -3.15 8.46
N GLY A 119 22.29 -3.89 7.42
CA GLY A 119 22.15 -5.34 7.48
C GLY A 119 22.52 -6.00 6.17
N VAL A 120 22.48 -7.32 6.16
CA VAL A 120 22.79 -8.12 4.97
C VAL A 120 21.50 -8.65 4.38
N LEU A 121 21.31 -8.47 3.07
CA LEU A 121 20.15 -9.00 2.35
C LEU A 121 20.24 -10.52 2.23
N ALA A 122 19.20 -11.20 2.69
CA ALA A 122 18.98 -12.63 2.60
C ALA A 122 17.69 -12.91 1.82
N ARG A 123 17.58 -14.10 1.24
CA ARG A 123 16.35 -14.60 0.64
C ARG A 123 15.99 -15.92 1.31
N ASP A 124 14.73 -16.05 1.68
CA ASP A 124 14.21 -17.29 2.22
C ASP A 124 13.93 -18.27 1.07
N GLU A 125 14.60 -19.42 1.07
CA GLU A 125 14.47 -20.42 -0.01
C GLU A 125 13.10 -21.11 -0.06
N GLN A 126 12.32 -21.07 1.03
CA GLN A 126 11.00 -21.71 1.09
C GLN A 126 9.89 -20.77 0.64
N THR A 127 9.96 -19.51 1.03
CA THR A 127 8.89 -18.51 0.78
C THR A 127 9.22 -17.55 -0.35
N ASP A 128 10.45 -17.58 -0.85
CA ASP A 128 10.98 -16.65 -1.85
C ASP A 128 10.98 -15.18 -1.41
N GLU A 129 10.74 -14.92 -0.12
CA GLU A 129 10.68 -13.59 0.45
C GLU A 129 12.10 -13.04 0.71
N PHE A 130 12.27 -11.75 0.43
CA PHE A 130 13.50 -11.04 0.79
C PHE A 130 13.44 -10.57 2.24
N ARG A 131 14.52 -10.82 2.98
CA ARG A 131 14.68 -10.42 4.37
C ARG A 131 16.05 -9.81 4.59
N VAL A 132 16.19 -8.91 5.55
CA VAL A 132 17.50 -8.39 5.97
C VAL A 132 17.79 -8.83 7.39
N LEU A 133 18.99 -9.37 7.58
CA LEU A 133 19.53 -9.65 8.90
C LEU A 133 20.24 -8.38 9.41
N ALA A 134 19.66 -7.74 10.41
CA ALA A 134 20.22 -6.57 11.07
C ALA A 134 20.03 -6.66 12.58
N LYS A 135 21.06 -6.31 13.37
CA LYS A 135 21.05 -6.38 14.84
C LYS A 135 20.59 -7.74 15.41
N GLY A 136 20.85 -8.84 14.69
CA GLY A 136 20.44 -10.20 15.09
C GLY A 136 18.96 -10.53 14.89
N GLN A 137 18.21 -9.68 14.19
CA GLN A 137 16.80 -9.90 13.84
C GLN A 137 16.61 -9.89 12.32
N PHE A 138 15.63 -10.66 11.84
CA PHE A 138 15.23 -10.68 10.44
C PHE A 138 14.07 -9.73 10.21
N PHE A 139 14.27 -8.77 9.30
CA PHE A 139 13.22 -7.86 8.85
C PHE A 139 12.79 -8.23 7.43
N ARG A 140 11.49 -8.32 7.17
CA ARG A 140 10.93 -8.56 5.84
C ARG A 140 11.01 -7.29 5.01
N ILE A 141 11.25 -7.46 3.72
CA ILE A 141 11.39 -6.35 2.78
C ILE A 141 10.51 -6.59 1.56
N LEU A 142 9.93 -5.50 1.06
CA LEU A 142 9.18 -5.53 -0.18
C LEU A 142 10.10 -5.85 -1.37
N LEU A 143 9.70 -6.84 -2.17
CA LEU A 143 10.36 -7.20 -3.42
C LEU A 143 10.58 -5.98 -4.33
N ALA A 144 9.60 -5.07 -4.39
CA ALA A 144 9.68 -3.84 -5.18
C ALA A 144 10.83 -2.92 -4.76
N SER A 145 11.25 -2.96 -3.49
CA SER A 145 12.42 -2.21 -3.01
C SER A 145 13.70 -2.86 -3.51
N VAL A 146 13.80 -4.19 -3.43
CA VAL A 146 14.97 -4.95 -3.90
C VAL A 146 15.20 -4.76 -5.39
N THR A 147 14.14 -4.83 -6.21
CA THR A 147 14.24 -4.64 -7.66
C THR A 147 14.55 -3.20 -8.05
N TYR A 148 14.02 -2.22 -7.30
CA TYR A 148 14.30 -0.81 -7.53
C TYR A 148 15.78 -0.45 -7.31
N PHE A 149 16.38 -0.92 -6.21
CA PHE A 149 17.79 -0.70 -5.92
C PHE A 149 18.73 -1.72 -6.59
N LYS A 150 18.18 -2.74 -7.26
CA LYS A 150 18.92 -3.85 -7.86
C LYS A 150 19.87 -4.49 -6.83
N ALA A 151 19.35 -4.80 -5.65
CA ALA A 151 20.12 -5.44 -4.58
C ALA A 151 20.20 -6.96 -4.82
N GLY A 152 21.39 -7.54 -4.60
CA GLY A 152 21.62 -8.98 -4.61
C GLY A 152 21.60 -9.59 -3.21
N VAL A 153 21.32 -10.89 -3.13
CA VAL A 153 21.48 -11.64 -1.87
C VAL A 153 22.96 -11.59 -1.47
N GLY A 154 23.23 -11.23 -0.22
CA GLY A 154 24.58 -11.02 0.31
C GLY A 154 25.05 -9.56 0.28
N ASP A 155 24.33 -8.66 -0.38
CA ASP A 155 24.67 -7.23 -0.37
C ASP A 155 24.39 -6.61 1.00
N GLU A 156 25.23 -5.64 1.38
CA GLU A 156 24.98 -4.79 2.54
C GLU A 156 23.95 -3.72 2.16
N VAL A 157 22.89 -3.60 2.94
CA VAL A 157 21.78 -2.69 2.67
C VAL A 157 21.46 -1.87 3.92
N VAL A 158 21.19 -0.59 3.68
CA VAL A 158 20.70 0.33 4.71
C VAL A 158 19.18 0.25 4.71
N VAL A 159 18.61 -0.15 5.84
CA VAL A 159 17.17 -0.24 6.03
C VAL A 159 16.70 0.69 7.13
N LEU A 160 15.45 1.12 7.00
CA LEU A 160 14.74 1.97 7.94
C LEU A 160 13.76 1.11 8.72
N VAL A 161 13.87 1.18 10.05
CA VAL A 161 12.98 0.50 11.00
C VAL A 161 12.38 1.53 11.96
N PRO A 162 11.16 1.31 12.48
CA PRO A 162 10.57 2.26 13.42
C PRO A 162 11.33 2.23 14.75
N LYS A 163 11.49 3.41 15.36
CA LYS A 163 12.17 3.55 16.65
C LYS A 163 11.17 3.32 17.77
N GLY A 164 11.49 2.41 18.69
CA GLY A 164 10.70 2.16 19.90
C GLY A 164 9.52 1.19 19.73
N THR A 165 9.22 0.75 18.51
CA THR A 165 8.16 -0.23 18.23
C THR A 165 8.77 -1.49 17.60
N PRO A 166 8.47 -2.70 18.10
CA PRO A 166 8.90 -3.93 17.43
C PRO A 166 8.21 -4.00 16.06
N SER A 167 8.99 -4.21 15.02
CA SER A 167 8.49 -4.27 13.64
C SER A 167 9.02 -5.51 12.94
N SER A 168 8.17 -6.09 12.08
CA SER A 168 8.54 -7.24 11.25
C SER A 168 9.02 -6.82 9.86
N TRP A 169 8.75 -5.56 9.48
CA TRP A 169 9.01 -5.04 8.14
C TRP A 169 10.01 -3.88 8.18
N ALA A 170 10.87 -3.80 7.17
CA ALA A 170 11.79 -2.69 7.01
C ALA A 170 11.72 -2.13 5.60
N ALA A 171 11.92 -0.81 5.48
CA ALA A 171 12.04 -0.16 4.19
C ALA A 171 13.51 -0.06 3.78
N VAL A 172 13.84 -0.41 2.53
CA VAL A 172 15.20 -0.21 2.01
C VAL A 172 15.39 1.27 1.70
N GLU A 173 16.45 1.85 2.22
CA GLU A 173 16.85 3.21 1.89
C GLU A 173 17.94 3.25 0.83
N ASN A 174 18.97 2.41 0.98
CA ASN A 174 20.11 2.36 0.06
C ASN A 174 20.78 0.99 0.09
N VAL A 175 21.56 0.68 -0.96
CA VAL A 175 22.38 -0.53 -1.05
C VAL A 175 23.85 -0.10 -1.10
N ILE A 176 24.68 -0.69 -0.24
CA ILE A 176 26.12 -0.47 -0.21
C ILE A 176 26.76 -1.61 -0.98
N ARG A 177 27.17 -1.35 -2.23
CA ARG A 177 27.99 -2.29 -2.98
C ARG A 177 29.45 -2.04 -2.60
N LYS A 178 30.17 -3.11 -2.22
CA LYS A 178 31.63 -3.06 -2.15
C LYS A 178 32.13 -2.82 -3.58
N GLU A 179 32.78 -1.68 -3.80
CA GLU A 179 33.25 -1.28 -5.13
C GLU A 179 34.15 -2.36 -5.73
N GLY A 180 33.63 -2.93 -6.81
CA GLY A 180 34.25 -3.95 -7.63
C GLY A 180 33.35 -4.38 -8.80
N ALA A 181 32.43 -3.51 -9.25
CA ALA A 181 31.70 -3.61 -10.52
C ALA A 181 30.80 -2.36 -10.69
N GLU A 182 31.37 -1.38 -11.41
CA GLU A 182 30.76 -0.26 -12.15
C GLU A 182 29.32 0.21 -11.80
N ALA A 183 29.22 1.41 -11.23
CA ALA A 183 28.10 2.34 -11.43
C ALA A 183 28.52 3.77 -11.07
N SER A 184 29.25 4.44 -11.97
CA SER A 184 29.44 5.88 -11.94
C SER A 184 28.30 6.56 -12.72
N GLU A 185 27.34 7.17 -12.04
CA GLU A 185 26.69 8.41 -12.49
C GLU A 185 26.24 9.21 -11.26
N ALA A 186 27.23 9.86 -10.63
CA ALA A 186 27.01 11.02 -9.78
C ALA A 186 27.51 12.24 -10.57
N GLY A 187 26.59 12.94 -11.24
CA GLY A 187 26.86 14.25 -11.83
C GLY A 187 26.37 15.34 -10.89
N VAL A 188 27.29 15.90 -10.09
CA VAL A 188 27.13 17.20 -9.44
C VAL A 188 27.98 18.20 -10.20
N ILE A 189 27.39 19.30 -10.68
CA ILE A 189 28.10 20.55 -10.97
C ILE A 189 27.20 21.74 -10.59
N GLU A 190 27.69 22.56 -9.66
CA GLU A 190 27.22 23.92 -9.35
C GLU A 190 27.72 24.94 -10.40
N GLY A 191 26.98 26.05 -10.59
CA GLY A 191 27.59 27.36 -10.90
C GLY A 191 27.16 28.13 -12.16
N VAL A 192 26.09 28.92 -12.05
CA VAL A 192 25.85 30.30 -12.56
C VAL A 192 26.17 30.68 -14.03
N ASN A 193 25.13 31.05 -14.82
CA ASN A 193 24.98 32.40 -15.42
C ASN A 193 23.60 32.59 -16.07
N ASN A 194 23.11 33.81 -15.96
CA ASN A 194 21.77 34.34 -16.22
C ASN A 194 21.58 34.73 -17.71
N GLU A 195 20.50 34.30 -18.35
CA GLU A 195 19.80 35.13 -19.34
C GLU A 195 18.32 34.72 -19.48
N VAL A 196 17.49 35.75 -19.55
CA VAL A 196 16.03 35.77 -19.54
C VAL A 196 15.44 35.49 -20.92
N VAL A 197 14.47 34.57 -21.01
CA VAL A 197 13.41 34.68 -22.03
C VAL A 197 12.12 34.03 -21.51
N ALA A 198 11.07 34.85 -21.42
CA ALA A 198 9.70 34.44 -21.16
C ALA A 198 9.16 33.59 -22.32
N THR A 199 8.16 32.74 -22.07
CA THR A 199 6.87 32.66 -22.80
C THR A 199 6.16 31.31 -22.60
N THR A 200 4.89 31.42 -22.19
CA THR A 200 3.74 30.54 -22.43
C THR A 200 3.59 29.19 -21.72
N ALA A 201 2.49 29.13 -20.99
CA ALA A 201 1.80 27.95 -20.49
C ALA A 201 1.01 27.26 -21.61
N GLU A 202 1.22 25.95 -21.82
CA GLU A 202 0.35 24.96 -22.48
C GLU A 202 0.98 23.58 -22.15
N ALA A 203 0.33 22.44 -22.06
CA ALA A 203 -1.02 21.99 -21.84
C ALA A 203 -0.85 20.50 -21.45
N PHE A 204 -1.81 19.97 -20.70
CA PHE A 204 -1.87 18.58 -20.29
C PHE A 204 -2.05 17.67 -21.53
N GLU A 205 -1.05 16.86 -21.90
CA GLU A 205 -1.23 15.81 -22.92
C GLU A 205 -1.23 14.42 -22.26
N ALA A 206 -2.38 13.76 -22.38
CA ALA A 206 -2.63 12.41 -21.88
C ALA A 206 -1.81 11.35 -22.64
N PRO A 207 -1.31 10.28 -21.99
CA PRO A 207 -0.63 9.22 -22.71
C PRO A 207 -1.59 8.42 -23.59
N ALA A 208 -1.19 8.23 -24.85
CA ALA A 208 -1.91 7.59 -25.96
C ALA A 208 -2.43 6.16 -25.68
N PRO A 209 -3.50 5.71 -26.38
CA PRO A 209 -4.04 4.37 -26.24
C PRO A 209 -3.12 3.29 -26.84
N ARG A 210 -3.09 2.12 -26.19
CA ARG A 210 -2.26 0.95 -26.56
C ARG A 210 -2.58 0.43 -27.97
N PRO A 211 -1.60 -0.08 -28.73
CA PRO A 211 -1.82 -0.60 -30.08
C PRO A 211 -2.62 -1.91 -30.08
N ARG A 212 -3.60 -2.00 -30.98
CA ARG A 212 -4.42 -3.18 -31.28
C ARG A 212 -3.57 -4.29 -31.91
N GLY A 213 -3.82 -5.53 -31.48
CA GLY A 213 -3.12 -6.73 -31.91
C GLY A 213 -3.22 -7.03 -33.42
N ARG A 214 -2.17 -7.68 -33.92
CA ARG A 214 -2.00 -8.16 -35.30
C ARG A 214 -3.03 -9.25 -35.64
N PRO A 215 -3.69 -9.24 -36.81
CA PRO A 215 -4.57 -10.34 -37.20
C PRO A 215 -3.74 -11.58 -37.59
N ARG A 216 -4.17 -12.76 -37.12
CA ARG A 216 -3.62 -14.05 -37.53
C ARG A 216 -4.08 -14.37 -38.96
N LYS A 217 -3.15 -14.76 -39.84
CA LYS A 217 -3.43 -15.32 -41.17
C LYS A 217 -3.99 -16.73 -41.01
N ASN A 218 -5.15 -17.02 -41.59
CA ASN A 218 -5.64 -18.38 -41.78
C ASN A 218 -4.94 -19.02 -43.00
N PRO A 219 -4.57 -20.31 -42.94
CA PRO A 219 -4.08 -21.03 -44.10
C PRO A 219 -5.24 -21.48 -45.01
N VAL A 220 -4.97 -21.46 -46.31
CA VAL A 220 -5.82 -21.88 -47.43
C VAL A 220 -5.90 -23.41 -47.44
N ILE A 221 -7.10 -23.98 -47.56
CA ILE A 221 -7.31 -25.38 -47.95
C ILE A 221 -8.24 -25.40 -49.16
N SER A 222 -7.76 -26.07 -50.20
CA SER A 222 -8.32 -26.28 -51.53
C SER A 222 -9.49 -27.27 -51.56
N GLU A 223 -10.33 -27.09 -52.57
CA GLU A 223 -11.54 -27.84 -52.97
C GLU A 223 -11.39 -29.37 -53.03
N VAL A 224 -12.46 -30.11 -52.67
CA VAL A 224 -13.08 -31.19 -53.50
C VAL A 224 -14.56 -31.40 -53.09
N SER A 225 -15.50 -31.10 -54.01
CA SER A 225 -16.70 -31.83 -54.50
C SER A 225 -17.50 -32.89 -53.68
N PRO A 226 -18.74 -33.26 -54.09
CA PRO A 226 -19.96 -33.19 -53.27
C PRO A 226 -20.69 -34.52 -53.02
N ALA A 227 -21.77 -34.52 -52.20
CA ALA A 227 -23.10 -35.13 -52.47
C ALA A 227 -23.90 -35.44 -51.18
N ALA A 228 -25.22 -35.19 -51.27
CA ALA A 228 -26.35 -35.89 -50.64
C ALA A 228 -26.43 -35.88 -49.09
N GLU A 229 -27.57 -35.88 -48.39
CA GLU A 229 -28.96 -36.12 -48.75
C GLU A 229 -29.87 -35.71 -47.55
N VAL A 230 -31.08 -35.24 -47.87
CA VAL A 230 -32.38 -35.34 -47.18
C VAL A 230 -32.59 -34.98 -45.68
N ASN A 231 -33.52 -34.03 -45.51
CA ASN A 231 -34.87 -34.17 -44.93
C ASN A 231 -35.21 -33.47 -43.61
N ALA A 232 -36.36 -32.76 -43.69
CA ALA A 232 -37.36 -32.44 -42.68
C ALA A 232 -36.91 -31.58 -41.46
N SER A 233 -37.64 -30.55 -41.02
CA SER A 233 -39.09 -30.38 -41.03
C SER A 233 -39.47 -28.88 -41.10
N ALA A 234 -40.53 -28.60 -41.85
CA ALA A 234 -41.22 -27.32 -41.89
C ALA A 234 -42.58 -27.45 -41.18
N SER A 235 -42.92 -26.48 -40.34
CA SER A 235 -44.32 -26.13 -40.01
C SER A 235 -44.43 -24.62 -39.72
N PRO A 236 -45.61 -24.03 -40.00
CA PRO A 236 -45.70 -22.71 -40.65
C PRO A 236 -46.21 -21.60 -39.69
N PRO A 237 -46.49 -20.37 -40.16
CA PRO A 237 -46.34 -19.14 -39.36
C PRO A 237 -47.56 -18.74 -38.53
N ALA A 238 -47.28 -17.89 -37.53
CA ALA A 238 -48.24 -17.22 -36.67
C ALA A 238 -49.22 -16.34 -37.46
N ASN A 239 -50.49 -16.48 -37.11
CA ASN A 239 -51.63 -15.77 -37.70
C ASN A 239 -51.82 -14.37 -37.09
N THR A 240 -52.39 -13.51 -37.90
CA THR A 240 -52.65 -12.07 -37.75
C THR A 240 -53.78 -11.75 -36.76
N LEU A 241 -53.63 -10.59 -36.10
CA LEU A 241 -54.60 -9.65 -35.47
C LEU A 241 -56.09 -10.03 -35.46
N GLU A 242 -56.76 -9.84 -34.31
CA GLU A 242 -57.88 -8.89 -34.14
C GLU A 242 -58.35 -8.78 -32.66
N ILE A 243 -58.55 -7.51 -32.25
CA ILE A 243 -59.48 -6.92 -31.25
C ILE A 243 -59.36 -7.36 -29.78
#